data_AF-A0A2M8PQJ7-F1
#
_entry.id   AF-A0A2M8PQJ7-F1
#
_cell.length_a   1.000
_cell.length_b   1.000
_cell.length_c   1.000
_cell.angle_alpha   90.00
_cell.angle_beta   90.00
_cell.angle_gamma   90.00
#
_symmetry.space_group_name_H-M   'P 1'
#
loop_
_entity.id
_entity.type
_entity.pdbx_description
1 polymer ?
#
loop_
_entity_poly.entity_id
_entity_poly.type
_entity_poly.pdbx_seq_one_letter_code
_entity_poly.pdbx_strand_id
1 'polypeptide(L)'
;MALNHTQSIVNNHEGVYNMTPQTGTTLKHLFEARFDYREGQEPSTSAEGKVGEYIGSGDGTVTGTINGTIKWDLYEAIDDGVCLTNFAGTIETEDGAIIHYDARGHGKVTNLDKPNQWVMVYGVKFSTEDQRYDWLNATLGVWEGEFDMETYKHHYQVYAHVNSE
;
A
#
# COMPACT_ATOMS: atom_id res chain seq x y z
N MET A 1 -43.31 -3.35 28.11
CA MET A 1 -43.57 -2.56 26.89
C MET A 1 -42.36 -1.66 26.67
N ALA A 2 -41.43 -2.10 25.83
CA ALA A 2 -40.31 -1.33 25.31
C ALA A 2 -40.11 -1.82 23.88
N LEU A 3 -40.24 -0.92 22.92
CA LEU A 3 -40.36 -1.20 21.49
C LEU A 3 -39.01 -1.59 20.87
N ASN A 4 -39.05 -2.61 20.03
CA ASN A 4 -37.99 -3.05 19.12
C ASN A 4 -37.66 -1.95 18.09
N HIS A 5 -36.47 -1.36 18.18
CA HIS A 5 -35.92 -0.44 17.18
C HIS A 5 -35.06 -1.15 16.11
N THR A 6 -35.45 -2.36 15.71
CA THR A 6 -34.77 -3.16 14.65
C THR A 6 -35.59 -3.20 13.34
N GLN A 7 -36.43 -2.20 13.10
CA GLN A 7 -37.35 -2.20 11.95
C GLN A 7 -37.50 -0.83 11.27
N SER A 8 -36.43 -0.03 11.12
CA SER A 8 -36.51 1.25 10.38
C SER A 8 -35.38 1.56 9.40
N ILE A 9 -34.59 0.58 8.93
CA ILE A 9 -33.62 0.80 7.83
C ILE A 9 -33.94 -0.07 6.61
N VAL A 10 -35.17 -0.58 6.51
CA VAL A 10 -35.63 -1.26 5.30
C VAL A 10 -37.00 -0.70 4.96
N ASN A 11 -36.98 0.48 4.32
CA ASN A 11 -38.04 1.02 3.46
C ASN A 11 -37.74 2.50 3.21
N ASN A 12 -36.93 2.75 2.18
CA ASN A 12 -36.93 3.92 1.31
C ASN A 12 -35.54 4.04 0.69
N HIS A 13 -35.40 3.51 -0.52
CA HIS A 13 -34.70 4.15 -1.63
C HIS A 13 -34.66 3.13 -2.78
N GLU A 14 -35.79 3.00 -3.49
CA GLU A 14 -35.71 2.77 -4.93
C GLU A 14 -35.14 4.03 -5.58
N GLY A 15 -33.85 4.28 -5.32
CA GLY A 15 -33.02 5.06 -6.20
C GLY A 15 -32.35 4.04 -7.09
N VAL A 16 -32.79 3.92 -8.35
CA VAL A 16 -31.91 3.38 -9.38
C VAL A 16 -30.69 4.30 -9.34
N TYR A 17 -29.60 3.87 -8.71
CA TYR A 17 -28.33 4.53 -8.85
C TYR A 17 -28.00 4.41 -10.33
N ASN A 18 -28.31 5.46 -11.10
CA ASN A 18 -27.76 5.65 -12.42
C ASN A 18 -26.26 5.87 -12.22
N MET A 19 -25.53 4.78 -11.99
CA MET A 19 -24.09 4.71 -12.19
C MET A 19 -23.91 4.88 -13.69
N THR A 20 -23.85 6.13 -14.14
CA THR A 20 -23.27 6.42 -15.44
C THR A 20 -21.91 5.73 -15.43
N PRO A 21 -21.63 4.78 -16.36
CA PRO A 21 -20.30 4.19 -16.44
C PRO A 21 -19.33 5.35 -16.61
N GLN A 22 -18.54 5.64 -15.56
CA GLN A 22 -17.43 6.54 -15.74
C GLN A 22 -16.50 5.86 -16.74
N THR A 23 -16.05 6.62 -17.73
CA THR A 23 -15.00 6.21 -18.66
C THR A 23 -13.86 5.57 -17.88
N GLY A 24 -13.44 4.39 -18.34
CA GLY A 24 -12.69 3.44 -17.52
C GLY A 24 -11.49 4.06 -16.82
N THR A 25 -11.52 4.05 -15.48
CA THR A 25 -10.35 4.23 -14.65
C THR A 25 -9.24 3.27 -15.09
N THR A 26 -8.03 3.77 -15.32
CA THR A 26 -6.86 2.93 -15.64
C THR A 26 -5.76 3.10 -14.59
N LEU A 27 -5.01 2.02 -14.37
CA LEU A 27 -3.79 2.03 -13.58
C LEU A 27 -2.61 2.15 -14.53
N LYS A 28 -1.77 3.17 -14.33
CA LYS A 28 -0.49 3.31 -15.05
C LYS A 28 0.65 2.88 -14.15
N HIS A 29 1.58 2.13 -14.71
CA HIS A 29 2.81 1.77 -14.01
C HIS A 29 3.56 3.06 -13.62
N LEU A 30 3.99 3.11 -12.36
CA LEU A 30 4.67 4.25 -11.78
C LEU A 30 6.15 3.95 -11.59
N PHE A 31 6.46 2.91 -10.82
CA PHE A 31 7.82 2.42 -10.62
C PHE A 31 7.82 0.96 -10.16
N GLU A 32 8.96 0.30 -10.34
CA GLU A 32 9.31 -0.93 -9.64
C GLU A 32 10.00 -0.57 -8.33
N ALA A 33 9.71 -1.31 -7.25
CA ALA A 33 10.37 -1.15 -5.95
C ALA A 33 11.00 -2.47 -5.50
N ARG A 34 12.25 -2.41 -5.03
CA ARG A 34 12.97 -3.56 -4.47
C ARG A 34 13.44 -3.24 -3.08
N PHE A 35 13.10 -4.09 -2.10
CA PHE A 35 13.42 -3.87 -0.70
C PHE A 35 14.45 -4.88 -0.20
N ASP A 36 15.37 -4.35 0.59
CA ASP A 36 16.41 -5.07 1.30
C ASP A 36 16.22 -4.87 2.80
N TYR A 37 15.93 -5.97 3.52
CA TYR A 37 15.86 -5.97 4.97
C TYR A 37 17.20 -5.58 5.60
N ARG A 38 17.13 -4.81 6.69
CA ARG A 38 18.28 -4.39 7.49
C ARG A 38 18.07 -4.80 8.95
N GLU A 39 18.93 -5.69 9.43
CA GLU A 39 18.86 -6.20 10.80
C GLU A 39 19.15 -5.10 11.84
N GLY A 40 18.43 -5.12 12.97
CA GLY A 40 18.69 -4.27 14.13
C GLY A 40 18.39 -2.77 13.93
N GLN A 41 17.57 -2.43 12.93
CA GLN A 41 17.08 -1.06 12.77
C GLN A 41 15.92 -0.77 13.72
N GLU A 42 15.89 0.46 14.22
CA GLU A 42 14.72 1.04 14.88
C GLU A 42 13.79 1.65 13.83
N PRO A 43 12.46 1.64 14.05
CA PRO A 43 11.52 2.23 13.10
C PRO A 43 11.79 3.72 12.92
N SER A 44 11.75 4.16 11.65
CA SER A 44 11.92 5.56 11.27
C SER A 44 10.59 6.34 11.21
N THR A 45 9.47 5.63 11.28
CA THR A 45 8.11 6.15 11.24
C THR A 45 7.37 5.93 12.57
N SER A 46 6.34 6.74 12.83
CA SER A 46 5.48 6.56 14.01
C SER A 46 4.61 5.31 13.85
N ALA A 47 4.48 4.54 14.93
CA ALA A 47 3.54 3.42 15.02
C ALA A 47 2.07 3.86 15.06
N GLU A 48 1.79 5.16 15.30
CA GLU A 48 0.43 5.66 15.38
C GLU A 48 -0.35 5.42 14.08
N GLY A 49 -1.49 4.75 14.22
CA GLY A 49 -2.39 4.42 13.11
C GLY A 49 -1.89 3.30 12.19
N LYS A 50 -0.76 2.64 12.49
CA LYS A 50 -0.25 1.47 11.74
C LYS A 50 -1.01 0.20 12.12
N VAL A 51 -0.89 -0.82 11.27
CA VAL A 51 -1.50 -2.12 11.54
C VAL A 51 -0.57 -2.95 12.43
N GLY A 52 -1.02 -3.24 13.65
CA GLY A 52 -0.32 -4.14 14.56
C GLY A 52 1.07 -3.67 14.97
N GLU A 53 2.00 -4.62 15.06
CA GLU A 53 3.31 -4.46 15.70
C GLU A 53 4.42 -4.24 14.67
N TYR A 54 5.47 -3.52 15.06
CA TYR A 54 6.66 -3.34 14.26
C TYR A 54 7.41 -4.68 14.09
N ILE A 55 7.74 -5.03 12.85
CA ILE A 55 8.40 -6.28 12.48
C ILE A 55 9.84 -6.05 12.00
N GLY A 56 10.11 -4.94 11.32
CA GLY A 56 11.44 -4.64 10.83
C GLY A 56 11.48 -3.48 9.85
N SER A 57 12.69 -3.09 9.47
CA SER A 57 12.94 -1.99 8.55
C SER A 57 14.01 -2.36 7.53
N GLY A 58 14.13 -1.52 6.52
CA GLY A 58 15.21 -1.62 5.57
C GLY A 58 15.26 -0.45 4.60
N ASP A 59 16.00 -0.67 3.53
CA ASP A 59 16.13 0.26 2.43
C ASP A 59 15.95 -0.46 1.09
N GLY A 60 16.17 0.24 -0.02
CA GLY A 60 15.98 -0.32 -1.34
C GLY A 60 16.04 0.72 -2.45
N THR A 61 15.57 0.32 -3.63
CA THR A 61 15.56 1.14 -4.84
C THR A 61 14.17 1.25 -5.44
N VAL A 62 13.88 2.40 -6.04
CA VAL A 62 12.72 2.59 -6.93
C VAL A 62 13.18 2.97 -8.33
N THR A 63 12.55 2.41 -9.36
CA THR A 63 12.94 2.66 -10.76
C THR A 63 11.71 2.74 -11.68
N GLY A 64 11.60 3.83 -12.45
CA GLY A 64 10.47 4.07 -13.36
C GLY A 64 10.26 5.55 -13.63
N THR A 65 9.01 6.01 -13.53
CA THR A 65 8.65 7.43 -13.57
C THR A 65 9.28 8.19 -12.40
N ILE A 66 9.46 7.50 -11.27
CA ILE A 66 10.22 7.98 -10.12
C ILE A 66 11.42 7.05 -9.95
N ASN A 67 12.62 7.65 -9.90
CA ASN A 67 13.88 6.93 -9.67
C ASN A 67 14.52 7.44 -8.39
N GLY A 68 15.08 6.54 -7.59
CA GLY A 68 15.66 6.90 -6.30
C GLY A 68 15.85 5.73 -5.35
N THR A 69 15.96 6.06 -4.08
CA THR A 69 16.07 5.09 -2.98
C THR A 69 14.83 5.13 -2.10
N ILE A 70 14.54 4.02 -1.44
CA ILE A 70 13.41 3.88 -0.53
C ILE A 70 13.89 3.40 0.83
N LYS A 71 13.31 3.95 1.89
CA LYS A 71 13.41 3.46 3.27
C LYS A 71 12.04 3.03 3.73
N TRP A 72 11.98 1.94 4.47
CA TRP A 72 10.72 1.32 4.85
C TRP A 72 10.79 0.75 6.27
N ASP A 73 9.66 0.86 6.97
CA ASP A 73 9.31 0.10 8.15
C ASP A 73 8.10 -0.78 7.82
N LEU A 74 8.05 -1.97 8.41
CA LEU A 74 6.97 -2.93 8.28
C LEU A 74 6.28 -3.14 9.61
N TYR A 75 4.96 -3.01 9.61
CA TYR A 75 4.09 -3.35 10.72
C TYR A 75 3.10 -4.44 10.30
N GLU A 76 2.82 -5.40 11.17
CA GLU A 76 1.95 -6.54 10.86
C GLU A 76 0.95 -6.86 11.98
N ALA A 77 -0.23 -7.33 11.58
CA ALA A 77 -1.20 -7.95 12.46
C ALA A 77 -1.79 -9.20 11.79
N ILE A 78 -2.11 -10.21 12.60
CA ILE A 78 -2.91 -11.34 12.15
C ILE A 78 -4.36 -11.10 12.59
N ASP A 79 -5.27 -11.00 11.63
CA ASP A 79 -6.71 -10.85 11.87
C ASP A 79 -7.48 -11.89 11.04
N ASP A 80 -8.30 -12.70 11.72
CA ASP A 80 -9.06 -13.83 11.15
C ASP A 80 -8.28 -14.70 10.15
N GLY A 81 -7.00 -14.99 10.45
CA GLY A 81 -6.13 -15.80 9.62
C GLY A 81 -5.54 -15.09 8.39
N VAL A 82 -5.78 -13.78 8.24
CA VAL A 82 -5.16 -12.92 7.23
C VAL A 82 -3.98 -12.17 7.84
N CYS A 83 -2.84 -12.19 7.17
CA CYS A 83 -1.69 -11.36 7.52
C CYS A 83 -1.88 -9.95 6.95
N LEU A 84 -2.34 -9.03 7.78
CA LEU A 84 -2.43 -7.62 7.46
C LEU A 84 -1.06 -6.97 7.63
N THR A 85 -0.67 -6.16 6.66
CA THR A 85 0.67 -5.55 6.60
C THR A 85 0.59 -4.07 6.27
N ASN A 86 1.49 -3.28 6.84
CA ASN A 86 1.62 -1.85 6.56
C ASN A 86 3.10 -1.51 6.37
N PHE A 87 3.48 -1.18 5.14
CA PHE A 87 4.76 -0.54 4.86
C PHE A 87 4.61 0.97 4.99
N ALA A 88 5.53 1.62 5.68
CA ALA A 88 5.58 3.08 5.78
C ALA A 88 7.02 3.56 5.69
N GLY A 89 7.23 4.74 5.10
CA GLY A 89 8.58 5.28 4.99
C GLY A 89 8.70 6.41 3.99
N THR A 90 9.88 6.52 3.37
CA THR A 90 10.21 7.60 2.44
C THR A 90 10.88 7.08 1.18
N ILE A 91 10.62 7.76 0.07
CA ILE A 91 11.38 7.69 -1.16
C ILE A 91 12.18 8.98 -1.29
N GLU A 92 13.49 8.88 -1.46
CA GLU A 92 14.35 10.00 -1.86
C GLU A 92 14.65 9.85 -3.34
N THR A 93 14.16 10.79 -4.14
CA THR A 93 14.33 10.79 -5.59
C THR A 93 15.74 11.21 -5.98
N GLU A 94 16.20 10.80 -7.16
CA GLU A 94 17.51 11.21 -7.69
C GLU A 94 17.66 12.74 -7.85
N ASP A 95 16.55 13.44 -8.04
CA ASP A 95 16.50 14.90 -8.14
C ASP A 95 16.19 15.60 -6.78
N GLY A 96 16.34 14.86 -5.68
CA GLY A 96 16.41 15.36 -4.30
C GLY A 96 15.08 15.59 -3.60
N ALA A 97 13.95 15.17 -4.17
CA ALA A 97 12.65 15.26 -3.52
C ALA A 97 12.47 14.13 -2.49
N ILE A 98 11.76 14.43 -1.40
CA ILE A 98 11.35 13.44 -0.40
C ILE A 98 9.85 13.20 -0.54
N ILE A 99 9.48 11.94 -0.76
CA ILE A 99 8.10 11.49 -0.87
C ILE A 99 7.85 10.49 0.26
N HIS A 100 6.99 10.84 1.20
CA HIS A 100 6.51 9.90 2.21
C HIS A 100 5.46 8.98 1.61
N TYR A 101 5.38 7.75 2.11
CA TYR A 101 4.31 6.83 1.75
C TYR A 101 3.80 6.02 2.94
N ASP A 102 2.52 5.65 2.86
CA ASP A 102 1.84 4.71 3.78
C ASP A 102 1.07 3.70 2.91
N ALA A 103 1.57 2.47 2.85
CA ALA A 103 1.03 1.38 2.06
C ALA A 103 0.42 0.33 2.99
N ARG A 104 -0.88 0.05 2.84
CA ARG A 104 -1.64 -0.90 3.67
C ARG A 104 -2.21 -2.01 2.80
N GLY A 105 -2.08 -3.23 3.28
CA GLY A 105 -2.32 -4.40 2.46
C GLY A 105 -2.33 -5.69 3.24
N HIS A 106 -2.21 -6.78 2.51
CA HIS A 106 -2.12 -8.11 3.08
C HIS A 106 -1.29 -9.04 2.22
N GLY A 107 -0.72 -10.06 2.86
CA GLY A 107 0.04 -11.12 2.23
C GLY A 107 -0.70 -12.45 2.23
N LYS A 108 -0.47 -13.28 1.21
CA LYS A 108 -0.88 -14.68 1.22
C LYS A 108 0.10 -15.58 0.47
N VAL A 109 0.26 -16.80 0.95
CA VAL A 109 0.87 -17.88 0.19
C VAL A 109 -0.17 -18.37 -0.83
N THR A 110 0.16 -18.29 -2.12
CA THR A 110 -0.74 -18.76 -3.21
C THR A 110 -0.32 -20.09 -3.82
N ASN A 111 0.93 -20.50 -3.59
CA ASN A 111 1.49 -21.76 -4.06
C ASN A 111 2.05 -22.57 -2.88
N LEU A 112 1.40 -23.67 -2.55
CA LEU A 112 1.78 -24.51 -1.40
C LEU A 112 3.11 -25.25 -1.60
N ASP A 113 3.57 -25.42 -2.84
CA ASP A 113 4.90 -25.99 -3.13
C ASP A 113 6.03 -24.98 -2.85
N LYS A 114 5.68 -23.70 -2.66
CA LYS A 114 6.61 -22.61 -2.35
C LYS A 114 6.11 -21.81 -1.14
N PRO A 115 6.08 -22.41 0.05
CA PRO A 115 5.46 -21.81 1.24
C PRO A 115 6.15 -20.52 1.72
N ASN A 116 7.39 -20.28 1.28
CA ASN A 116 8.17 -19.08 1.59
C ASN A 116 7.92 -17.93 0.61
N GLN A 117 7.15 -18.15 -0.47
CA GLN A 117 6.83 -17.12 -1.46
C GLN A 117 5.43 -16.56 -1.22
N TRP A 118 5.39 -15.32 -0.76
CA TRP A 118 4.16 -14.61 -0.44
C TRP A 118 3.82 -13.66 -1.57
N VAL A 119 2.54 -13.66 -1.98
CA VAL A 119 1.98 -12.62 -2.84
C VAL A 119 1.39 -11.54 -1.96
N MET A 120 1.79 -10.30 -2.21
CA MET A 120 1.41 -9.15 -1.42
C MET A 120 0.69 -8.11 -2.28
N VAL A 121 -0.33 -7.48 -1.71
CA VAL A 121 -1.08 -6.40 -2.37
C VAL A 121 -1.36 -5.27 -1.40
N TYR A 122 -1.22 -4.02 -1.85
CA TYR A 122 -1.39 -2.82 -1.03
C TYR A 122 -2.13 -1.72 -1.77
N GLY A 123 -2.93 -0.94 -1.03
CA GLY A 123 -3.24 0.44 -1.40
C GLY A 123 -2.21 1.38 -0.77
N VAL A 124 -1.75 2.38 -1.51
CA VAL A 124 -0.74 3.34 -1.03
C VAL A 124 -1.23 4.77 -1.11
N LYS A 125 -0.91 5.54 -0.08
CA LYS A 125 -0.97 7.01 -0.06
C LYS A 125 0.44 7.57 -0.13
N PHE A 126 0.61 8.61 -0.92
CA PHE A 126 1.85 9.38 -1.00
C PHE A 126 1.62 10.78 -0.41
N SER A 127 2.68 11.37 0.14
CA SER A 127 2.68 12.79 0.52
C SER A 127 4.07 13.41 0.34
N THR A 128 4.12 14.60 -0.25
CA THR A 128 5.35 15.36 -0.46
C THR A 128 5.06 16.87 -0.44
N GLU A 129 6.07 17.64 -0.07
CA GLU A 129 6.06 19.11 -0.16
C GLU A 129 6.71 19.62 -1.46
N ASP A 130 7.31 18.72 -2.26
CA ASP A 130 7.98 19.11 -3.49
C ASP A 130 6.98 19.29 -4.64
N GLN A 131 6.89 20.52 -5.14
CA GLN A 131 5.94 20.92 -6.17
C GLN A 131 6.04 20.09 -7.46
N ARG A 132 7.21 19.54 -7.79
CA ARG A 132 7.40 18.68 -8.98
C ARG A 132 6.58 17.39 -8.88
N TYR A 133 6.29 16.96 -7.65
CA TYR A 133 5.62 15.71 -7.32
C TYR A 133 4.26 15.92 -6.63
N ASP A 134 3.73 17.15 -6.58
CA ASP A 134 2.45 17.50 -5.94
C ASP A 134 1.27 16.62 -6.40
N TRP A 135 1.30 16.16 -7.64
CA TRP A 135 0.27 15.28 -8.20
C TRP A 135 0.13 13.96 -7.44
N LEU A 136 1.19 13.48 -6.76
CA LEU A 136 1.14 12.28 -5.91
C LEU A 136 0.24 12.46 -4.68
N ASN A 137 0.13 13.68 -4.16
CA ASN A 137 -0.65 13.97 -2.95
C ASN A 137 -2.15 13.66 -3.11
N ALA A 138 -2.64 13.66 -4.35
CA ALA A 138 -4.04 13.36 -4.70
C ALA A 138 -4.21 12.02 -5.43
N THR A 139 -3.13 11.27 -5.62
CA THR A 139 -3.14 10.04 -6.43
C THR A 139 -3.34 8.81 -5.56
N LEU A 140 -4.34 8.00 -5.89
CA LEU A 140 -4.43 6.64 -5.37
C LEU A 140 -3.37 5.77 -6.03
N GLY A 141 -2.53 5.12 -5.24
CA GLY A 141 -1.62 4.08 -5.74
C GLY A 141 -1.99 2.68 -5.28
N VAL A 142 -1.50 1.69 -6.03
CA VAL A 142 -1.61 0.26 -5.73
C VAL A 142 -0.25 -0.39 -5.90
N TRP A 143 0.15 -1.23 -4.96
CA TRP A 143 1.35 -2.07 -5.07
C TRP A 143 0.93 -3.53 -5.16
N GLU A 144 1.54 -4.26 -6.07
CA GLU A 144 1.45 -5.73 -6.12
C GLU A 144 2.86 -6.31 -6.21
N GLY A 145 3.08 -7.47 -5.62
CA GLY A 145 4.37 -8.12 -5.74
C GLY A 145 4.54 -9.28 -4.81
N GLU A 146 5.80 -9.56 -4.48
CA GLU A 146 6.19 -10.75 -3.75
C GLU A 146 7.17 -10.46 -2.62
N PHE A 147 7.09 -11.31 -1.61
CA PHE A 147 8.05 -11.40 -0.51
C PHE A 147 8.56 -12.84 -0.41
N ASP A 148 9.88 -12.98 -0.38
CA ASP A 148 10.55 -14.26 -0.18
C ASP A 148 11.11 -14.33 1.24
N MET A 149 10.53 -15.22 2.06
CA MET A 149 10.91 -15.38 3.47
C MET A 149 12.31 -15.96 3.68
N GLU A 150 12.89 -16.67 2.69
CA GLU A 150 14.22 -17.26 2.84
C GLU A 150 15.31 -16.20 2.64
N THR A 151 15.08 -15.29 1.69
CA THR A 151 16.07 -14.27 1.30
C THR A 151 15.78 -12.89 1.87
N TYR A 152 14.60 -12.71 2.50
CA TYR A 152 14.07 -11.44 2.98
C TYR A 152 14.01 -10.35 1.90
N LYS A 153 13.83 -10.76 0.64
CA LYS A 153 13.71 -9.85 -0.49
C LYS A 153 12.26 -9.58 -0.79
N HIS A 154 11.96 -8.32 -1.03
CA HIS A 154 10.68 -7.91 -1.59
C HIS A 154 10.86 -7.28 -2.96
N HIS A 155 9.87 -7.49 -3.82
CA HIS A 155 9.82 -6.90 -5.14
C HIS A 155 8.37 -6.54 -5.48
N TYR A 156 8.14 -5.28 -5.84
CA TYR A 156 6.80 -4.74 -6.10
C TYR A 156 6.75 -3.96 -7.42
N GLN A 157 5.62 -4.10 -8.12
CA GLN A 157 5.18 -3.16 -9.13
C GLN A 157 4.20 -2.17 -8.53
N VAL A 158 4.45 -0.89 -8.75
CA VAL A 158 3.65 0.21 -8.22
C VAL A 158 2.93 0.90 -9.35
N TYR A 159 1.63 1.10 -9.17
CA TYR A 159 0.76 1.75 -10.14
C TYR A 159 0.06 2.94 -9.51
N ALA A 160 -0.22 3.93 -10.34
CA ALA A 160 -1.01 5.11 -10.01
C ALA A 160 -2.33 5.10 -10.77
N HIS A 161 -3.39 5.48 -10.07
CA HIS A 161 -4.66 5.81 -10.69
C HIS A 161 -4.48 7.02 -11.61
N VAL A 162 -4.99 6.91 -12.84
CA VAL A 162 -5.13 8.05 -13.74
C VAL A 162 -6.55 8.13 -14.29
N ASN A 163 -7.08 9.35 -14.35
CA ASN A 163 -8.33 9.61 -15.06
C ASN A 163 -8.09 9.39 -16.55
N SER A 164 -8.98 8.66 -17.23
CA SER A 164 -9.03 8.66 -18.68
C SER A 164 -9.46 10.06 -19.15
N GLU A 165 -8.68 10.67 -20.05
CA GLU A 165 -9.08 11.92 -20.74
C GLU A 165 -10.33 11.73 -21.59
#